data_AF-A0A267T8L1-F1
#
_entry.id   AF-A0A267T8L1-F1
#
_cell.length_a   1.000
_cell.length_b   1.000
_cell.length_c   1.000
_cell.angle_alpha   90.00
_cell.angle_beta   90.00
_cell.angle_gamma   90.00
#
_symmetry.space_group_name_H-M   'P 1'
#
loop_
_entity.id
_entity.type
_entity.pdbx_description
1 polymer ?
#
loop_
_entity_poly.entity_id
_entity_poly.type
_entity_poly.pdbx_seq_one_letter_code
_entity_poly.pdbx_strand_id
1 'polypeptide(L)'
;MRVYIPFNSNDFNSVFTTLSISPCSFYPNRKYSFKRATTTFLNESEDFLVGYEKPIFHNRELDKDYGFPVLIEIDIEKTEGNWQTTENGLNYVIIDNTVFLLNNFKLLFRREKELNETFAKSLKSIETKYSALAKQNSEVIKVDCFVNEIPLIVFPTVNNNFNSLTFFKERKLNRILGAILGSSIAYTNLTTKEWQEISILLRFLNNNLSLFLNKVSDNNEFEKNRF
;
A
#
# COMPACT_ATOMS: atom_id res chain seq x y z
N MET A 1 13.11 0.15 -8.56
CA MET A 1 12.25 0.51 -9.71
C MET A 1 10.91 0.87 -9.13
N ARG A 2 10.42 2.08 -9.41
CA ARG A 2 9.11 2.49 -8.92
C ARG A 2 8.02 1.83 -9.74
N VAL A 3 7.05 1.24 -9.06
CA VAL A 3 5.90 0.58 -9.67
C VAL A 3 4.61 0.99 -8.96
N TYR A 4 3.51 0.91 -9.70
CA TYR A 4 2.16 1.11 -9.19
C TYR A 4 1.40 -0.21 -9.28
N ILE A 5 1.16 -0.86 -8.14
CA ILE A 5 0.49 -2.17 -8.06
C ILE A 5 -0.99 -1.94 -7.73
N PRO A 6 -1.94 -2.34 -8.61
CA PRO A 6 -3.35 -2.26 -8.29
C PRO A 6 -3.75 -3.36 -7.31
N PHE A 7 -4.55 -2.98 -6.32
CA PHE A 7 -5.20 -3.93 -5.42
C PHE A 7 -6.57 -3.43 -5.00
N ASN A 8 -7.37 -4.37 -4.51
CA ASN A 8 -8.73 -4.11 -4.10
C ASN A 8 -8.79 -3.58 -2.66
N SER A 9 -9.59 -2.54 -2.40
CA SER A 9 -9.76 -2.01 -1.04
C SER A 9 -10.29 -3.03 -0.03
N ASN A 10 -11.00 -4.07 -0.48
CA ASN A 10 -11.47 -5.15 0.41
C ASN A 10 -10.30 -5.97 0.97
N ASP A 11 -9.16 -6.00 0.27
CA ASP A 11 -7.94 -6.68 0.70
C ASP A 11 -7.02 -5.79 1.55
N PHE A 12 -7.47 -4.59 1.90
CA PHE A 12 -6.71 -3.66 2.73
C PHE A 12 -6.22 -4.33 4.02
N ASN A 13 -7.09 -5.02 4.75
CA ASN A 13 -6.69 -5.72 5.97
C ASN A 13 -5.74 -6.89 5.68
N SER A 14 -5.92 -7.55 4.54
CA SER A 14 -5.06 -8.65 4.08
C SER A 14 -3.63 -8.21 3.81
N VAL A 15 -3.45 -6.96 3.35
CA VAL A 15 -2.16 -6.32 3.06
C VAL A 15 -1.55 -5.66 4.31
N PHE A 16 -2.32 -4.84 5.04
CA PHE A 16 -1.82 -4.02 6.16
C PHE A 16 -1.88 -4.71 7.52
N THR A 17 -2.19 -6.00 7.57
CA THR A 17 -1.86 -6.84 8.74
C THR A 17 -0.40 -7.28 8.73
N THR A 18 0.21 -7.42 7.54
CA THR A 18 1.58 -7.94 7.38
C THR A 18 2.51 -7.07 6.56
N LEU A 19 2.07 -5.88 6.13
CA LEU A 19 2.81 -5.00 5.23
C LEU A 19 3.32 -5.77 4.01
N SER A 20 2.44 -6.53 3.37
CA SER A 20 2.82 -7.36 2.23
C SER A 20 1.65 -7.58 1.29
N ILE A 21 1.89 -7.45 0.00
CA ILE A 21 0.96 -7.84 -1.06
C ILE A 21 1.56 -9.00 -1.87
N SER A 22 0.74 -9.99 -2.19
CA SER A 22 1.16 -11.18 -2.93
C SER A 22 0.18 -11.44 -4.09
N PRO A 23 0.51 -12.31 -5.06
CA PRO A 23 -0.50 -12.86 -5.95
C PRO A 23 -1.61 -13.56 -5.15
N CYS A 24 -2.85 -13.55 -5.67
CA CYS A 24 -4.02 -14.07 -4.94
C CYS A 24 -3.85 -15.54 -4.53
N SER A 25 -3.27 -16.37 -5.41
CA SER A 25 -3.06 -17.80 -5.15
C SER A 25 -2.12 -18.07 -3.96
N PHE A 26 -1.32 -17.09 -3.52
CA PHE A 26 -0.38 -17.22 -2.40
C PHE A 26 -1.11 -17.17 -1.03
N TYR A 27 -2.25 -16.48 -0.94
CA TYR A 27 -2.92 -16.19 0.34
C TYR A 27 -3.39 -17.44 1.11
N PRO A 28 -3.93 -18.49 0.46
CA PRO A 28 -4.23 -19.76 1.14
C PRO A 28 -2.97 -20.47 1.69
N ASN A 29 -1.82 -20.30 1.04
CA ASN A 29 -0.61 -21.09 1.25
C ASN A 29 0.39 -20.44 2.23
N ARG A 30 0.35 -19.12 2.39
CA ARG A 30 1.28 -18.38 3.26
C ARG A 30 1.11 -18.70 4.76
N LYS A 31 -0.05 -19.20 5.19
CA LYS A 31 -0.38 -19.57 6.61
C LYS A 31 -0.20 -18.42 7.61
N TYR A 32 -0.30 -17.18 7.17
CA TYR A 32 -0.37 -15.99 8.01
C TYR A 32 -1.29 -14.94 7.36
N SER A 33 -1.81 -13.99 8.14
CA SER A 33 -2.79 -13.00 7.69
C SER A 33 -4.05 -13.68 7.09
N PHE A 34 -4.88 -12.91 6.40
CA PHE A 34 -6.10 -13.40 5.76
C PHE A 34 -5.78 -14.41 4.65
N LYS A 35 -6.66 -15.40 4.47
CA LYS A 35 -6.50 -16.49 3.49
C LYS A 35 -7.06 -16.17 2.10
N ARG A 36 -7.78 -15.06 1.97
CA ARG A 36 -8.43 -14.64 0.72
C ARG A 36 -7.85 -13.31 0.26
N ALA A 37 -7.74 -13.19 -1.05
CA ALA A 37 -7.46 -11.97 -1.77
C ALA A 37 -8.29 -11.99 -3.06
N THR A 38 -8.63 -10.81 -3.57
CA THR A 38 -9.39 -10.63 -4.81
C THR A 38 -8.50 -10.01 -5.87
N THR A 39 -8.67 -10.44 -7.12
CA THR A 39 -8.03 -9.80 -8.27
C THR A 39 -8.64 -8.41 -8.52
N THR A 40 -8.02 -7.61 -9.38
CA THR A 40 -8.59 -6.34 -9.84
C THR A 40 -8.91 -6.42 -11.32
N PHE A 41 -9.57 -5.41 -11.88
CA PHE A 41 -9.65 -5.29 -13.34
C PHE A 41 -8.30 -4.97 -13.99
N LEU A 42 -7.38 -4.31 -13.26
CA LEU A 42 -6.05 -3.98 -13.76
C LEU A 42 -5.00 -5.06 -13.46
N ASN A 43 -5.38 -6.10 -12.73
CA ASN A 43 -4.60 -7.32 -12.52
C ASN A 43 -5.56 -8.49 -12.35
N GLU A 44 -5.89 -9.15 -13.45
CA GLU A 44 -6.86 -10.26 -13.45
C GLU A 44 -6.23 -11.62 -13.11
N SER A 45 -4.90 -11.73 -13.07
CA SER A 45 -4.21 -12.98 -12.76
C SER A 45 -4.25 -13.28 -11.28
N GLU A 46 -4.56 -14.52 -10.92
CA GLU A 46 -4.42 -14.99 -9.54
C GLU A 46 -2.97 -15.30 -9.17
N ASP A 47 -2.15 -15.65 -10.16
CA ASP A 47 -0.78 -16.15 -9.97
C ASP A 47 0.28 -15.07 -10.06
N PHE A 48 -0.06 -13.89 -10.57
CA PHE A 48 0.90 -12.79 -10.70
C PHE A 48 0.34 -11.47 -10.16
N LEU A 49 1.26 -10.62 -9.73
CA LEU A 49 1.03 -9.20 -9.53
C LEU A 49 1.46 -8.43 -10.77
N VAL A 50 0.83 -7.29 -11.00
CA VAL A 50 1.18 -6.37 -12.10
C VAL A 50 1.61 -5.06 -11.48
N GLY A 51 2.79 -4.57 -11.87
CA GLY A 51 3.25 -3.23 -11.54
C GLY A 51 3.26 -2.36 -12.78
N TYR A 52 2.60 -1.20 -12.76
CA TYR A 52 2.63 -0.25 -13.87
C TYR A 52 3.73 0.80 -13.67
N GLU A 53 4.24 1.37 -14.75
CA GLU A 53 5.24 2.45 -14.70
C GLU A 53 4.65 3.77 -14.20
N LYS A 54 3.36 3.99 -14.49
CA LYS A 54 2.60 5.19 -14.11
C LYS A 54 1.37 4.79 -13.32
N PRO A 55 0.84 5.68 -12.46
CA PRO A 55 -0.42 5.40 -11.78
C PRO A 55 -1.55 5.34 -12.82
N ILE A 56 -2.33 4.27 -12.80
CA ILE A 56 -3.49 4.10 -13.68
C ILE A 56 -4.71 3.58 -12.93
N PHE A 57 -5.90 4.06 -13.29
CA PHE A 57 -7.16 3.56 -12.77
C PHE A 57 -8.15 3.33 -13.91
N HIS A 58 -9.04 2.34 -13.76
CA HIS A 58 -10.16 2.20 -14.66
C HIS A 58 -11.30 3.17 -14.32
N ASN A 59 -12.14 3.48 -15.31
CA ASN A 59 -13.29 4.40 -15.16
C ASN A 59 -14.46 3.86 -14.32
N ARG A 60 -14.49 2.56 -14.00
CA ARG A 60 -15.59 1.97 -13.22
C ARG A 60 -15.58 2.45 -11.77
N GLU A 61 -16.74 2.74 -11.20
CA GLU A 61 -16.85 3.18 -9.81
C GLU A 61 -16.33 2.15 -8.81
N LEU A 62 -16.65 0.88 -9.01
CA LEU A 62 -16.20 -0.23 -8.17
C LEU A 62 -15.30 -1.15 -8.98
N ASP A 63 -14.35 -1.76 -8.27
CA ASP A 63 -13.58 -2.91 -8.73
C ASP A 63 -14.35 -4.21 -8.42
N LYS A 64 -13.69 -5.35 -8.61
CA LYS A 64 -14.26 -6.68 -8.27
C LYS A 64 -14.73 -6.74 -6.80
N ASP A 65 -15.71 -7.60 -6.52
CA ASP A 65 -16.30 -7.80 -5.18
C ASP A 65 -16.79 -6.52 -4.47
N TYR A 66 -17.23 -5.51 -5.23
CA TYR A 66 -17.71 -4.23 -4.70
C TYR A 66 -16.67 -3.45 -3.86
N GLY A 67 -15.38 -3.70 -4.13
CA GLY A 67 -14.29 -2.91 -3.57
C GLY A 67 -14.00 -1.65 -4.39
N PHE A 68 -13.19 -0.76 -3.83
CA PHE A 68 -12.61 0.36 -4.55
C PHE A 68 -11.24 -0.04 -5.11
N PRO A 69 -10.87 0.43 -6.32
CA PRO A 69 -9.53 0.25 -6.84
C PRO A 69 -8.57 1.19 -6.09
N VAL A 70 -7.45 0.64 -5.65
CA VAL A 70 -6.39 1.36 -4.95
C VAL A 70 -5.05 1.00 -5.58
N LEU A 71 -4.11 1.95 -5.66
CA LEU A 71 -2.75 1.66 -6.12
C LEU A 71 -1.78 1.72 -4.94
N ILE A 72 -0.80 0.83 -4.95
CA ILE A 72 0.39 0.90 -4.10
C ILE A 72 1.54 1.41 -4.96
N GLU A 73 2.03 2.60 -4.67
CA GLU A 73 3.31 3.09 -5.18
C GLU A 73 4.42 2.54 -4.27
N ILE A 74 5.37 1.81 -4.85
CA ILE A 74 6.52 1.29 -4.11
C ILE A 74 7.74 1.13 -5.02
N ASP A 75 8.92 1.28 -4.43
CA ASP A 75 10.17 0.89 -5.08
C ASP A 75 10.45 -0.60 -4.83
N ILE A 76 10.43 -1.39 -5.91
CA ILE A 76 10.86 -2.80 -5.89
C ILE A 76 12.33 -2.92 -6.31
N GLU A 77 13.03 -3.96 -5.87
CA GLU A 77 14.39 -4.25 -6.35
C GLU A 77 14.38 -4.40 -7.88
N LYS A 78 15.42 -3.89 -8.55
CA LYS A 78 15.54 -3.98 -10.01
C LYS A 78 15.63 -5.45 -10.40
N THR A 79 14.54 -6.04 -10.86
CA THR A 79 14.60 -7.15 -11.81
C THR A 79 15.07 -6.55 -13.13
N GLU A 80 16.32 -6.81 -13.51
CA GLU A 80 16.87 -6.31 -14.77
C GLU A 80 15.95 -6.71 -15.94
N GLY A 81 15.43 -5.72 -16.71
CA GLY A 81 15.04 -5.93 -18.12
C GLY A 81 13.57 -5.79 -18.57
N ASN A 82 12.53 -5.93 -17.75
CA ASN A 82 11.23 -6.36 -18.33
C ASN A 82 10.03 -5.41 -18.13
N TRP A 83 10.17 -4.12 -18.44
CA TRP A 83 8.98 -3.36 -18.80
C TRP A 83 8.45 -3.93 -20.12
N GLN A 84 7.27 -4.52 -20.07
CA GLN A 84 6.50 -4.92 -21.24
C GLN A 84 5.53 -3.79 -21.57
N THR A 85 5.26 -3.57 -22.84
CA THR A 85 4.34 -2.52 -23.28
C THR A 85 3.08 -3.19 -23.80
N THR A 86 1.92 -2.76 -23.30
CA THR A 86 0.62 -3.18 -23.83
C THR A 86 0.39 -2.59 -25.22
N GLU A 87 -0.59 -3.10 -25.96
CA GLU A 87 -1.01 -2.52 -27.24
C GLU A 87 -1.41 -1.04 -27.10
N ASN A 88 -1.89 -0.64 -25.92
CA ASN A 88 -2.30 0.72 -25.59
C ASN A 88 -1.12 1.61 -25.14
N GLY A 89 0.12 1.13 -25.27
CA GLY A 89 1.34 1.90 -24.94
C GLY A 89 1.65 2.01 -23.45
N LEU A 90 1.00 1.22 -22.59
CA LEU A 90 1.24 1.24 -21.14
C LEU A 90 2.35 0.27 -20.78
N ASN A 91 3.35 0.76 -20.07
CA ASN A 91 4.44 -0.07 -19.57
C ASN A 91 4.04 -0.73 -18.25
N TYR A 92 4.20 -2.06 -18.19
CA TYR A 92 3.96 -2.88 -17.01
C TYR A 92 5.10 -3.88 -16.78
N VAL A 93 5.22 -4.34 -15.55
CA VAL A 93 6.09 -5.43 -15.14
C VAL A 93 5.26 -6.49 -14.43
N ILE A 94 5.66 -7.74 -14.60
CA ILE A 94 5.04 -8.89 -13.94
C ILE A 94 5.86 -9.21 -12.70
N ILE A 95 5.17 -9.37 -11.58
CA ILE A 95 5.75 -9.64 -10.27
C ILE A 95 5.20 -11.00 -9.84
N ASP A 96 6.08 -11.97 -9.67
CA ASP A 96 5.73 -13.36 -9.39
C ASP A 96 5.91 -13.74 -7.91
N ASN A 97 6.29 -12.79 -7.06
CA ASN A 97 6.56 -12.98 -5.64
C ASN A 97 5.78 -12.02 -4.74
N THR A 98 5.83 -12.27 -3.43
CA THR A 98 5.30 -11.33 -2.42
C THR A 98 6.16 -10.08 -2.34
N VAL A 99 5.53 -8.92 -2.44
CA VAL A 99 6.14 -7.60 -2.24
C VAL A 99 5.91 -7.16 -0.80
N PHE A 100 6.99 -7.01 -0.04
CA PHE A 100 6.94 -6.48 1.32
C PHE A 100 7.03 -4.95 1.32
N LEU A 101 6.07 -4.29 1.96
CA LEU A 101 5.91 -2.84 2.08
C LEU A 101 6.73 -2.29 3.27
N LEU A 102 8.01 -2.66 3.37
CA LEU A 102 8.90 -2.24 4.46
C LEU A 102 9.54 -0.87 4.22
N ASN A 103 9.62 -0.44 2.97
CA ASN A 103 10.20 0.84 2.55
C ASN A 103 9.11 1.91 2.38
N ASN A 104 9.48 3.10 1.91
CA ASN A 104 8.55 4.18 1.56
C ASN A 104 7.56 3.70 0.48
N PHE A 105 6.35 3.33 0.91
CA PHE A 105 5.21 3.06 0.03
C PHE A 105 4.19 4.20 0.14
N LYS A 106 3.41 4.42 -0.92
CA LYS A 106 2.23 5.28 -0.87
C LYS A 106 0.99 4.53 -1.37
N LEU A 107 -0.16 4.89 -0.82
CA LEU A 107 -1.45 4.41 -1.30
C LEU A 107 -2.15 5.53 -2.04
N LEU A 108 -2.53 5.27 -3.29
CA LEU A 108 -3.21 6.23 -4.12
C LEU A 108 -4.68 5.84 -4.23
N PHE A 109 -5.55 6.78 -3.89
CA PHE A 109 -6.98 6.69 -4.06
C PHE A 109 -7.44 7.68 -5.13
N ARG A 110 -8.54 7.39 -5.81
CA ARG A 110 -9.08 8.31 -6.83
C ARG A 110 -9.86 9.45 -6.20
N ARG A 111 -10.54 9.17 -5.08
CA ARG A 111 -11.44 10.09 -4.40
C ARG A 111 -11.27 9.99 -2.89
N GLU A 112 -11.47 11.10 -2.20
CA GLU A 112 -11.39 11.17 -0.74
C GLU A 112 -12.46 10.30 -0.06
N LYS A 113 -13.64 10.16 -0.68
CA LYS A 113 -14.69 9.24 -0.23
C LYS A 113 -14.20 7.79 -0.17
N GLU A 114 -13.50 7.32 -1.20
CA GLU A 114 -12.98 5.94 -1.29
C GLU A 114 -11.93 5.68 -0.20
N LEU A 115 -11.05 6.67 0.01
CA LEU A 115 -10.07 6.66 1.10
C LEU A 115 -10.79 6.52 2.44
N ASN A 116 -11.70 7.44 2.76
CA ASN A 116 -12.38 7.47 4.05
C ASN A 116 -13.21 6.20 4.32
N GLU A 117 -13.93 5.69 3.32
CA GLU A 117 -14.71 4.46 3.47
C GLU A 117 -13.83 3.22 3.64
N THR A 118 -12.70 3.13 2.92
CA THR A 118 -11.73 2.03 3.07
C THR A 118 -11.19 1.99 4.49
N PHE A 119 -10.78 3.15 5.04
CA PHE A 119 -10.28 3.24 6.41
C PHE A 119 -11.38 3.01 7.46
N ALA A 120 -12.60 3.49 7.24
CA ALA A 120 -13.72 3.22 8.14
C ALA A 120 -14.05 1.72 8.20
N LYS A 121 -13.94 1.00 7.08
CA LYS A 121 -14.09 -0.47 7.03
C LYS A 121 -12.91 -1.17 7.72
N SER A 122 -11.68 -0.70 7.53
CA SER A 122 -10.50 -1.33 8.15
C SER A 122 -10.52 -1.24 9.67
N LEU A 123 -10.97 -0.12 10.25
CA LEU A 123 -11.04 0.08 11.70
C LEU A 123 -11.96 -0.92 12.43
N LYS A 124 -12.89 -1.56 11.72
CA LYS A 124 -13.73 -2.62 12.28
C LYS A 124 -12.98 -3.93 12.50
N SER A 125 -11.81 -4.10 11.88
CA SER A 125 -10.96 -5.27 12.05
C SER A 125 -9.93 -5.04 13.14
N ILE A 126 -10.01 -5.85 14.19
CA ILE A 126 -9.05 -5.85 15.31
C ILE A 126 -7.64 -6.25 14.84
N GLU A 127 -7.54 -6.93 13.70
CA GLU A 127 -6.29 -7.53 13.22
C GLU A 127 -5.38 -6.57 12.44
N THR A 128 -5.86 -5.38 12.05
CA THR A 128 -5.10 -4.50 11.14
C THR A 128 -4.04 -3.67 11.87
N LYS A 129 -2.89 -4.31 12.11
CA LYS A 129 -1.74 -3.76 12.85
C LYS A 129 -1.20 -2.45 12.28
N TYR A 130 -1.24 -2.28 10.96
CA TYR A 130 -0.58 -1.15 10.28
C TYR A 130 -1.56 -0.20 9.58
N SER A 131 -2.83 -0.21 9.95
CA SER A 131 -3.86 0.68 9.37
C SER A 131 -3.51 2.18 9.54
N ALA A 132 -2.97 2.57 10.69
CA ALA A 132 -2.54 3.95 10.94
C ALA A 132 -1.37 4.38 10.03
N LEU A 133 -0.37 3.51 9.84
CA LEU A 133 0.75 3.76 8.94
C LEU A 133 0.27 3.86 7.48
N ALA A 134 -0.61 2.95 7.06
CA ALA A 134 -1.23 2.98 5.74
C ALA A 134 -1.99 4.28 5.50
N LYS A 135 -2.73 4.80 6.50
CA LYS A 135 -3.43 6.08 6.42
C LYS A 135 -2.49 7.26 6.25
N GLN A 136 -1.40 7.28 7.00
CA GLN A 136 -0.38 8.34 6.89
C GLN A 136 0.29 8.34 5.50
N ASN A 137 0.44 7.17 4.91
CA ASN A 137 1.02 6.99 3.58
C ASN A 137 -0.01 7.04 2.45
N SER A 138 -1.25 7.48 2.72
CA SER A 138 -2.31 7.55 1.70
C SER A 138 -2.48 8.96 1.16
N GLU A 139 -2.69 9.08 -0.15
CA GLU A 139 -3.03 10.34 -0.81
C GLU A 139 -4.13 10.12 -1.86
N VAL A 140 -4.88 11.18 -2.15
CA VAL A 140 -5.83 11.21 -3.27
C VAL A 140 -5.12 11.82 -4.47
N ILE A 141 -5.07 11.06 -5.57
CA ILE A 141 -4.40 11.51 -6.77
C ILE A 141 -5.17 12.68 -7.40
N LYS A 142 -4.44 13.75 -7.75
CA LYS A 142 -5.00 14.96 -8.39
C LYS A 142 -4.84 14.97 -9.90
N VAL A 143 -4.03 14.04 -10.42
CA VAL A 143 -3.72 13.92 -11.84
C VAL A 143 -4.74 13.01 -12.49
N ASP A 144 -5.13 13.32 -13.72
CA ASP A 144 -5.95 12.40 -14.53
C ASP A 144 -5.10 11.18 -14.93
N CYS A 145 -5.44 10.05 -14.34
CA CYS A 145 -4.77 8.76 -14.49
C CYS A 145 -5.75 7.69 -14.96
N PHE A 146 -6.88 8.09 -15.54
CA PHE A 146 -7.91 7.16 -15.97
C PHE A 146 -7.59 6.56 -17.34
N VAL A 147 -7.71 5.24 -17.44
CA VAL A 147 -7.60 4.52 -18.72
C VAL A 147 -9.00 4.29 -19.29
N ASN A 148 -9.14 4.56 -20.60
CA ASN A 148 -10.40 4.35 -21.32
C ASN A 148 -10.72 2.86 -21.47
N GLU A 149 -9.69 2.05 -21.73
CA GLU A 149 -9.78 0.61 -21.90
C GLU A 149 -8.84 -0.09 -20.91
N ILE A 150 -9.28 -1.24 -20.40
CA ILE A 150 -8.46 -2.06 -19.50
C ILE A 150 -7.31 -2.66 -20.33
N PRO A 151 -6.04 -2.45 -19.92
CA PRO A 151 -4.91 -3.02 -20.63
C PRO A 151 -4.97 -4.56 -20.64
N LEU A 152 -4.79 -5.14 -21.82
CA LEU A 152 -4.56 -6.57 -21.96
C LEU A 152 -3.11 -6.89 -21.58
N ILE A 153 -2.94 -7.75 -20.58
CA ILE A 153 -1.64 -8.14 -20.04
C ILE A 153 -1.35 -9.57 -20.46
N VAL A 154 -0.14 -9.80 -20.96
CA VAL A 154 0.35 -11.13 -21.30
C VAL A 154 1.06 -11.72 -20.09
N PHE A 155 0.49 -12.76 -19.49
CA PHE A 155 1.06 -13.43 -18.32
C PHE A 155 1.90 -14.65 -18.72
N PRO A 156 2.97 -14.98 -17.96
CA PRO A 156 3.65 -16.26 -18.09
C PRO A 156 2.71 -17.41 -17.71
N THR A 157 3.00 -18.60 -18.23
CA THR A 157 2.19 -19.79 -17.96
C THR A 157 2.39 -20.37 -16.57
N VAL A 158 3.55 -20.14 -15.95
CA VAL A 158 3.94 -20.74 -14.67
C VAL A 158 4.58 -19.70 -13.77
N ASN A 159 4.10 -19.63 -12.52
CA ASN A 159 4.78 -18.89 -11.46
C ASN A 159 5.77 -19.83 -10.72
N ASN A 160 7.06 -19.66 -10.98
CA ASN A 160 8.12 -20.47 -10.35
C ASN A 160 8.27 -20.20 -8.85
N ASN A 161 7.85 -19.03 -8.37
CA ASN A 161 7.88 -18.64 -6.97
C ASN A 161 6.67 -19.18 -6.17
N PHE A 162 5.67 -19.75 -6.83
CA PHE A 162 4.58 -20.51 -6.20
C PHE A 162 5.08 -21.89 -5.72
N ASN A 163 5.89 -21.90 -4.67
CA ASN A 163 6.47 -23.12 -4.13
C ASN A 163 6.62 -23.09 -2.60
N SER A 164 6.79 -24.27 -2.00
CA SER A 164 6.87 -24.44 -0.56
C SER A 164 8.06 -23.72 0.10
N LEU A 165 9.18 -23.58 -0.63
CA LEU A 165 10.38 -22.91 -0.14
C LEU A 165 10.16 -21.40 -0.02
N THR A 166 9.51 -20.77 -1.01
CA THR A 166 9.10 -19.36 -0.97
C THR A 166 8.21 -19.11 0.25
N PHE A 167 7.13 -19.88 0.40
CA PHE A 167 6.22 -19.75 1.55
C PHE A 167 6.90 -20.00 2.91
N PHE A 168 7.94 -20.85 2.95
CA PHE A 168 8.72 -21.05 4.17
C PHE A 168 9.55 -19.80 4.53
N LYS A 169 10.24 -19.21 3.55
CA LYS A 169 11.03 -17.97 3.74
C LYS A 169 10.15 -16.81 4.19
N GLU A 170 9.01 -16.62 3.52
CA GLU A 170 8.04 -15.58 3.84
C GLU A 170 7.49 -15.72 5.27
N ARG A 171 7.11 -16.95 5.67
CA ARG A 171 6.66 -17.24 7.05
C ARG A 171 7.72 -16.89 8.08
N LYS A 172 8.99 -17.21 7.80
CA LYS A 172 10.10 -16.89 8.70
C LYS A 172 10.26 -15.38 8.85
N LEU A 173 10.20 -14.64 7.74
CA LEU A 173 10.29 -13.18 7.73
C LEU A 173 9.12 -12.56 8.52
N ASN A 174 7.88 -12.98 8.26
CA ASN A 174 6.71 -12.49 8.97
C ASN A 174 6.78 -12.76 10.49
N ARG A 175 7.31 -13.91 10.91
CA ARG A 175 7.54 -14.21 12.35
C ARG A 175 8.55 -13.26 12.97
N ILE A 176 9.63 -12.93 12.26
CA ILE A 176 10.64 -11.98 12.73
C ILE A 176 10.03 -10.58 12.87
N LEU A 177 9.32 -10.09 11.85
CA LEU A 177 8.63 -8.78 11.92
C LEU A 177 7.63 -8.73 13.08
N GLY A 178 6.86 -9.80 13.28
CA GLY A 178 5.93 -9.92 14.40
C GLY A 178 6.63 -9.87 15.76
N ALA A 179 7.78 -10.51 15.90
CA ALA A 179 8.59 -10.46 17.13
C ALA A 179 9.15 -9.05 17.38
N ILE A 180 9.66 -8.38 16.34
CA ILE A 180 10.17 -7.00 16.44
C ILE A 180 9.04 -6.08 16.91
N LEU A 181 7.87 -6.12 16.26
CA LEU A 181 6.71 -5.33 16.68
C LEU A 181 6.29 -5.61 18.12
N GLY A 182 6.15 -6.89 18.48
CA GLY A 182 5.74 -7.29 19.82
C GLY A 182 6.70 -6.75 20.89
N SER A 183 8.01 -6.86 20.64
CA SER A 183 9.05 -6.30 21.50
C SER A 183 9.00 -4.78 21.56
N SER A 184 8.77 -4.08 20.44
CA SER A 184 8.61 -2.61 20.43
C SER A 184 7.40 -2.16 21.24
N ILE A 185 6.25 -2.84 21.10
CA ILE A 185 5.04 -2.56 21.88
C ILE A 185 5.29 -2.82 23.37
N ALA A 186 5.94 -3.94 23.70
CA ALA A 186 6.29 -4.26 25.09
C ALA A 186 7.22 -3.21 25.69
N TYR A 187 8.24 -2.76 24.95
CA TYR A 187 9.13 -1.69 25.37
C TYR A 187 8.38 -0.38 25.61
N THR A 188 7.50 0.04 24.69
CA THR A 188 6.67 1.24 24.90
C THR A 188 5.77 1.11 26.13
N ASN A 189 5.24 -0.08 26.42
CA ASN A 189 4.40 -0.30 27.60
C ASN A 189 5.19 -0.38 28.91
N LEU A 190 6.49 -0.73 28.85
CA LEU A 190 7.40 -0.68 29.99
C LEU A 190 7.82 0.76 30.35
N THR A 191 7.66 1.72 29.44
CA THR A 191 7.83 3.14 29.78
C THR A 191 6.73 3.58 30.74
N THR A 192 7.08 4.31 31.80
CA THR A 192 6.11 4.79 32.80
C THR A 192 5.04 5.64 32.14
N LYS A 193 3.79 5.62 32.65
CA LYS A 193 2.69 6.46 32.14
C LYS A 193 3.06 7.94 31.97
N GLU A 194 3.85 8.48 32.90
CA GLU A 194 4.36 9.85 32.85
C GLU A 194 5.17 10.11 31.57
N TRP A 195 6.10 9.21 31.21
CA TRP A 195 6.86 9.28 29.96
C TRP A 195 5.99 9.13 28.72
N GLN A 196 4.96 8.30 28.76
CA GLN A 196 3.99 8.17 27.66
C GLN A 196 3.21 9.47 27.46
N GLU A 197 2.69 10.08 28.54
CA GLU A 197 1.98 11.36 28.50
C GLU A 197 2.88 12.49 28.01
N ILE A 198 4.12 12.57 28.49
CA ILE A 198 5.13 13.54 28.01
C ILE A 198 5.38 13.35 26.51
N SER A 199 5.50 12.11 26.03
CA SER A 199 5.73 11.84 24.61
C SER A 199 4.54 12.26 23.72
N ILE A 200 3.31 12.06 24.21
CA ILE A 200 2.08 12.48 23.53
C ILE A 200 2.00 14.01 23.48
N LEU A 201 2.27 14.68 24.61
CA LEU A 201 2.31 16.14 24.71
C LEU A 201 3.38 16.74 23.79
N LEU A 202 4.58 16.17 23.76
CA LEU A 202 5.65 16.58 22.84
C LEU A 202 5.24 16.43 21.39
N ARG A 203 4.58 15.33 21.03
CA ARG A 203 4.09 15.10 19.67
C ARG A 203 2.99 16.09 19.29
N PHE A 204 2.08 16.38 20.21
CA PHE A 204 1.03 17.40 20.04
C PHE A 204 1.64 18.78 19.85
N LEU A 205 2.64 19.14 20.66
CA LEU A 205 3.34 20.42 20.60
C LEU A 205 4.11 20.55 19.28
N ASN A 206 4.81 19.51 18.85
CA ASN A 206 5.53 19.48 17.57
C ASN A 206 4.58 19.63 16.36
N ASN A 207 3.42 18.95 16.39
CA ASN A 207 2.41 19.07 15.33
C ASN A 207 1.83 20.49 15.28
N ASN A 208 1.55 21.11 16.44
CA ASN A 208 1.06 22.48 16.50
C ASN A 208 2.12 23.51 16.06
N LEU A 209 3.38 23.31 16.44
CA LEU A 209 4.49 24.14 15.96
C LEU A 209 4.65 24.03 14.45
N SER A 210 4.58 22.82 13.90
CA SER A 210 4.61 22.61 12.45
C SER A 210 3.44 23.31 11.74
N LEU A 211 2.22 23.21 12.29
CA LEU A 211 1.05 23.93 11.78
C LEU A 211 1.21 25.46 11.87
N PHE A 212 1.77 25.96 12.96
CA PHE A 212 2.02 27.39 13.15
C PHE A 212 3.07 27.89 12.17
N LEU A 213 4.18 27.17 12.00
CA LEU A 213 5.24 27.49 11.04
C LEU A 213 4.71 27.51 9.61
N ASN A 214 3.89 26.52 9.23
CA ASN A 214 3.25 26.49 7.91
C ASN A 214 2.28 27.67 7.71
N LYS A 215 1.50 28.04 8.73
CA LYS A 215 0.64 29.25 8.66
C LYS A 215 1.42 30.54 8.54
N VAL A 216 2.57 30.64 9.22
CA VAL A 216 3.45 31.81 9.12
C VAL A 216 4.15 31.87 7.76
N SER A 217 4.56 30.74 7.20
CA SER A 217 5.11 30.71 5.84
C SER A 217 4.09 31.10 4.78
N ASP A 218 2.84 30.65 4.90
CA ASP A 218 1.75 31.01 3.97
C ASP A 218 1.39 32.51 4.07
N ASN A 219 1.47 33.10 5.27
CA ASN A 219 1.26 34.53 5.46
C ASN A 219 2.41 35.41 4.95
N ASN A 220 3.60 34.84 4.72
CA ASN A 220 4.76 35.57 4.19
C ASN A 220 4.79 35.67 2.65
N GLU A 221 3.83 35.09 1.93
CA GLU A 221 3.67 35.36 0.48
C GLU A 221 3.18 36.79 0.18
N PHE A 222 2.77 37.56 1.20
CA PHE A 222 2.35 38.95 1.02
C PHE A 222 3.49 39.96 0.81
N GLU A 223 4.78 39.58 0.94
CA GLU A 223 5.90 40.48 0.65
C GLU A 223 6.52 40.31 -0.74
N LYS A 224 6.06 39.37 -1.58
CA LYS A 224 6.59 39.21 -2.95
C LYS A 224 5.96 40.11 -4.02
N ASN A 225 4.99 40.96 -3.66
CA ASN A 225 4.34 41.91 -4.58
C ASN A 225 4.66 43.38 -4.30
N ARG A 226 5.85 43.67 -3.78
CA ARG A 226 6.43 45.03 -3.85
C ARG A 226 7.90 44.90 -4.19
N PHE A 227 8.21 44.99 -5.49
CA PHE A 227 9.20 45.87 -6.13
C PHE A 227 9.34 45.46 -7.60
#